data_AF-A0A2E9WQM5-F1
#
_entry.id   AF-A0A2E9WQM5-F1
#
_cell.length_a   1.000
_cell.length_b   1.000
_cell.length_c   1.000
_cell.angle_alpha   90.00
_cell.angle_beta   90.00
_cell.angle_gamma   90.00
#
_symmetry.space_group_name_H-M   'P 1'
#
loop_
_entity.id
_entity.type
_entity.pdbx_description
1 polymer ?
#
loop_
_entity_poly.entity_id
_entity_poly.type
_entity_poly.pdbx_seq_one_letter_code
_entity_poly.pdbx_strand_id
1 'polypeptide(L)' 'MMEHEHDIAGDIFKKIEKLSNNFTPPLHACNTYKALYHHLKEFQDDLHIHIHLENNILFPKAIDLEKE' A
#
# COMPACT_ATOMS: atom_id res chain seq x y z
N MET A 1 -16.75 4.80 -3.23
CA MET A 1 -15.83 5.23 -4.29
C MET A 1 -14.40 5.06 -3.81
N MET A 2 -13.99 5.75 -2.74
CA MET A 2 -12.65 5.63 -2.15
C MET A 2 -12.27 4.20 -1.71
N GLU A 3 -13.17 3.48 -1.03
CA GLU A 3 -12.86 2.09 -0.62
C GLU A 3 -12.59 1.15 -1.80
N HIS A 4 -13.28 1.36 -2.94
CA HIS A 4 -13.02 0.59 -4.15
C HIS A 4 -11.66 0.92 -4.76
N GLU A 5 -11.24 2.19 -4.71
CA GLU A 5 -9.90 2.61 -5.12
C GLU A 5 -8.82 2.02 -4.20
N HIS A 6 -9.11 1.89 -2.90
CA HIS A 6 -8.23 1.20 -1.95
C HIS A 6 -8.07 -0.29 -2.25
N ASP A 7 -9.15 -0.99 -2.61
CA ASP A 7 -9.08 -2.40 -3.03
C ASP A 7 -8.20 -2.56 -4.28
N ILE A 8 -8.39 -1.69 -5.28
CA ILE A 8 -7.56 -1.68 -6.49
C ILE A 8 -6.09 -1.42 -6.15
N ALA A 9 -5.80 -0.45 -5.28
CA ALA A 9 -4.44 -0.15 -4.85
C ALA A 9 -3.79 -1.36 -4.14
N GLY A 10 -4.54 -2.03 -3.26
CA GLY A 10 -4.10 -3.26 -2.60
C GLY A 10 -3.78 -4.39 -3.59
N ASP A 11 -4.61 -4.59 -4.62
CA ASP A 11 -4.38 -5.60 -5.63
C ASP A 11 -3.18 -5.29 -6.54
N ILE A 12 -2.95 -4.01 -6.85
CA ILE A 12 -1.73 -3.56 -7.54
C ILE A 12 -0.49 -3.92 -6.71
N PHE A 13 -0.50 -3.64 -5.40
CA PHE A 13 0.64 -3.94 -4.53
C PHE A 13 0.88 -5.44 -4.35
N LYS A 14 -0.17 -6.26 -4.24
CA LYS A 14 -0.02 -7.74 -4.27
C LYS A 14 0.67 -8.21 -5.55
N LYS A 15 0.34 -7.60 -6.70
CA LYS A 15 0.98 -7.92 -7.98
C LYS A 15 2.45 -7.49 -8.00
N ILE A 16 2.77 -6.31 -7.47
CA ILE A 16 4.15 -5.82 -7.34
C ILE A 16 4.97 -6.75 -6.46
N GLU A 17 4.47 -7.11 -5.27
CA GLU A 17 5.12 -8.03 -4.33
C GLU A 17 5.43 -9.40 -4.98
N LYS A 18 4.48 -9.94 -5.74
CA LYS A 18 4.68 -11.20 -6.48
C LYS A 18 5.76 -11.05 -7.56
N LEU A 19 5.71 -9.98 -8.34
CA LEU A 19 6.68 -9.74 -9.42
C LEU A 19 8.09 -9.43 -8.90
N SER A 20 8.20 -8.87 -7.70
CA SER A 20 9.47 -8.54 -7.04
C SER A 20 10.04 -9.67 -6.20
N ASN A 21 9.42 -10.86 -6.23
CA ASN A 21 9.76 -11.99 -5.36
C ASN A 21 9.82 -11.55 -3.88
N ASN A 22 8.72 -10.98 -3.39
CA ASN A 22 8.62 -10.40 -2.05
C ASN A 22 9.70 -9.34 -1.78
N PHE A 23 9.91 -8.43 -2.74
CA PHE A 23 10.90 -7.36 -2.67
C PHE A 23 12.33 -7.87 -2.42
N THR A 24 12.66 -9.06 -2.92
CA THR A 24 13.99 -9.67 -2.77
C THR A 24 14.84 -9.36 -4.00
N PRO A 25 15.83 -8.44 -3.91
CA PRO A 25 16.68 -8.12 -5.05
C PRO A 25 17.62 -9.31 -5.37
N PRO A 26 17.98 -9.53 -6.64
CA PRO A 26 18.97 -10.55 -7.01
C PRO A 26 20.36 -10.21 -6.43
N LEU A 27 21.21 -11.23 -6.27
CA LEU A 27 22.55 -11.09 -5.66
C LEU A 27 23.41 -10.01 -6.34
N HIS A 28 23.27 -9.87 -7.66
CA HIS A 28 24.03 -8.93 -8.49
C HIS A 28 23.33 -7.57 -8.70
N ALA A 29 22.24 -7.30 -7.98
CA ALA A 29 21.54 -6.02 -8.06
C ALA A 29 22.47 -4.85 -7.66
N CYS A 30 22.45 -3.79 -8.46
CA CYS A 30 23.11 -2.54 -8.09
C CYS A 30 22.40 -1.86 -6.90
N ASN A 31 23.05 -0.90 -6.26
CA ASN A 31 22.51 -0.23 -5.08
C ASN A 31 21.18 0.48 -5.36
N THR A 32 21.01 1.07 -6.54
CA THR A 32 19.75 1.72 -6.94
C THR A 32 18.59 0.73 -7.01
N TYR A 33 18.83 -0.49 -7.48
CA TYR A 33 17.80 -1.53 -7.55
C TYR A 33 17.41 -2.04 -6.15
N LYS A 34 18.40 -2.20 -5.26
CA LYS A 34 18.14 -2.55 -3.85
C LYS A 34 17.33 -1.47 -3.14
N ALA A 35 17.69 -0.20 -3.35
CA ALA A 35 16.97 0.94 -2.81
C ALA A 35 15.51 1.00 -3.31
N LEU A 36 15.29 0.74 -4.62
CA LEU A 36 13.95 0.65 -5.18
C LEU A 36 13.09 -0.38 -4.45
N TYR A 37 13.60 -1.60 -4.24
CA TYR A 37 12.84 -2.66 -3.57
C TYR A 37 12.58 -2.35 -2.10
N HIS A 38 13.54 -1.74 -1.41
CA HIS A 38 13.37 -1.27 -0.05
C HIS A 38 12.25 -0.22 0.06
N HIS A 39 12.28 0.82 -0.76
CA HIS A 39 11.26 1.86 -0.74
C HIS A 39 9.89 1.39 -1.22
N LEU A 40 9.83 0.42 -2.15
CA LEU A 40 8.56 -0.19 -2.53
C LEU A 40 7.93 -0.98 -1.37
N LYS A 41 8.75 -1.65 -0.56
CA LYS A 41 8.26 -2.34 0.64
C LYS A 41 7.76 -1.35 1.69
N GLU A 42 8.54 -0.30 1.98
CA GLU A 42 8.10 0.78 2.87
C GLU A 42 6.79 1.40 2.40
N PHE A 43 6.67 1.72 1.11
CA PHE A 43 5.44 2.27 0.55
C PHE A 43 4.24 1.32 0.74
N GLN A 44 4.43 0.01 0.51
CA GLN A 44 3.35 -0.97 0.71
C GLN A 44 2.88 -0.97 2.17
N ASP A 45 3.81 -0.97 3.11
CA ASP A 45 3.49 -1.01 4.54
C ASP A 45 2.78 0.29 4.98
N ASP A 46 3.25 1.44 4.52
CA ASP A 46 2.59 2.74 4.76
C ASP A 46 1.20 2.82 4.12
N LEU A 47 1.05 2.30 2.90
CA LEU A 47 -0.24 2.25 2.21
C LEU A 47 -1.26 1.42 2.98
N HIS A 48 -0.86 0.28 3.55
CA HIS A 48 -1.74 -0.53 4.39
C HIS A 48 -2.22 0.24 5.63
N ILE A 49 -1.31 0.98 6.29
CA ILE A 49 -1.67 1.81 7.45
C ILE A 49 -2.63 2.92 7.01
N HIS A 50 -2.31 3.62 5.92
CA HIS A 50 -3.15 4.68 5.36
C HIS A 50 -4.58 4.20 5.09
N ILE A 51 -4.73 3.10 4.33
CA ILE A 51 -6.05 2.52 4.02
C ILE A 51 -6.78 2.09 5.30
N HIS A 52 -6.07 1.52 6.27
CA HIS A 52 -6.68 1.12 7.53
C HIS A 52 -7.25 2.31 8.30
N LEU A 53 -6.46 3.38 8.44
CA LEU A 53 -6.88 4.61 9.12
C LEU A 53 -8.08 5.24 8.41
N GLU A 54 -8.08 5.28 7.09
CA GLU A 54 -9.17 5.86 6.32
C GLU A 54 -10.46 5.03 6.42
N ASN A 55 -10.41 3.75 6.03
CA ASN A 55 -11.59 2.89 5.95
C ASN A 55 -12.19 2.60 7.34
N ASN A 56 -11.37 2.43 8.37
CA ASN A 56 -11.85 1.94 9.66
C ASN A 56 -12.00 3.03 10.71
N ILE A 57 -11.44 4.22 10.50
CA ILE A 57 -11.47 5.30 11.49
C ILE A 57 -12.04 6.59 10.91
N LEU A 58 -11.45 7.11 9.83
CA LEU A 58 -11.81 8.42 9.31
C LEU A 58 -13.18 8.41 8.62
N PHE A 59 -13.39 7.51 7.66
CA PHE A 59 -14.64 7.48 6.89
C PHE A 59 -15.87 7.19 7.75
N PRO A 60 -15.86 6.22 8.70
CA PRO A 60 -17.01 6.01 9.58
C PRO A 60 -17.36 7.27 10.38
N LYS A 61 -16.35 7.95 10.96
CA LYS A 61 -16.57 9.19 11.72
C LYS A 61 -17.10 10.33 10.84
N ALA A 62 -16.61 10.45 9.61
CA ALA A 62 -17.06 11.47 8.68
C ALA A 62 -18.51 11.24 8.24
N ILE A 63 -18.89 9.99 7.98
CA ILE A 63 -20.27 9.60 7.63
C ILE A 63 -21.23 9.87 8.79
N ASP A 64 -20.81 9.58 10.03
CA ASP A 64 -21.63 9.87 11.21
C ASP A 64 -21.82 11.38 11.40
N LEU A 65 -20.75 12.17 11.22
CA LEU A 65 -20.80 13.64 11.31
C LEU A 65 -21.66 14.27 10.20
N GLU A 66 -21.66 13.72 8.99
CA GLU A 66 -22.50 14.22 7.88
C GLU A 66 -24.01 14.06 8.16
N LYS A 67 -24.39 13.11 9.01
CA LYS A 67 -25.80 12.84 9.36
C LYS A 67 -26.33 13.75 10.48
N GLU A 68 -25.47 14.53 11.14
CA GLU A 68 -25.84 15.52 12.17
C GLU A 68 -26.32 16.84 11.55
#